data_AF-A0A920YS54-F1
#
_entry.id   AF-A0A920YS54-F1
#
_cell.length_a   1.000
_cell.length_b   1.000
_cell.length_c   1.000
_cell.angle_alpha   90.00
_cell.angle_beta   90.00
_cell.angle_gamma   90.00
#
_symmetry.space_group_name_H-M   'P 1'
#
loop_
_entity.id
_entity.type
_entity.pdbx_description
1 polymer ?
#
loop_
_entity_poly.entity_id
_entity_poly.type
_entity_poly.pdbx_seq_one_letter_code
_entity_poly.pdbx_strand_id
1 'polypeptide(L)'
;MLANLMKYEIKGTARLFIPLYLALLLFALLNRIINPFGMIESSENFNLQVMFSIISITVYFILIVGIFVMTLIIMIQRFYKNLLGDEGYLMFTLPVKSWQHIVSKLLVSMLWTILSFIMAICSILILVDSDNLFKEIRQLISRFTDIFGSAGFFTLPYYALLSLTTGILMIYAAIALGHLFSKHKLMASFGMYCVLYVIYQVVMVLFILVFGKKIFTPVLSSPIPTPSDINTLVFSFSIPTILIMAANFILTNYILQKKLNLE
;
A
#
# COMPACT_ATOMS: atom_id res chain seq x y z
N MET A 1 -11.39 -0.71 24.02
CA MET A 1 -12.25 -1.39 23.02
C MET A 1 -11.59 -1.50 21.65
N LEU A 2 -11.06 -0.42 21.04
CA LEU A 2 -10.37 -0.46 19.74
C LEU A 2 -9.23 -1.48 19.66
N ALA A 3 -8.38 -1.55 20.69
CA ALA A 3 -7.27 -2.51 20.73
C ALA A 3 -7.74 -3.98 20.68
N ASN A 4 -8.89 -4.29 21.29
CA ASN A 4 -9.46 -5.63 21.25
C ASN A 4 -9.97 -5.96 19.84
N LEU A 5 -10.69 -5.03 19.19
CA LEU A 5 -11.12 -5.16 17.80
C LEU A 5 -9.92 -5.46 16.88
N MET A 6 -8.85 -4.66 16.99
CA MET A 6 -7.63 -4.87 16.22
C MET A 6 -6.98 -6.24 16.52
N LYS A 7 -6.90 -6.66 17.78
CA LYS A 7 -6.30 -7.95 18.16
C LYS A 7 -7.02 -9.13 17.50
N TYR A 8 -8.35 -9.15 17.53
CA TYR A 8 -9.13 -10.20 16.89
C TYR A 8 -9.01 -10.14 15.37
N GLU A 9 -9.01 -8.94 14.79
CA GLU A 9 -8.81 -8.77 13.37
C GLU A 9 -7.44 -9.30 12.92
N ILE A 10 -6.35 -8.90 13.60
CA ILE A 10 -4.98 -9.34 13.30
C ILE A 10 -4.87 -10.87 13.42
N LYS A 11 -5.41 -11.46 14.49
CA LYS A 11 -5.37 -12.92 14.69
C LYS A 11 -6.03 -13.68 13.55
N GLY A 12 -7.14 -13.15 13.01
CA GLY A 12 -7.82 -13.76 11.87
C GLY A 12 -7.04 -13.62 10.56
N THR A 13 -6.43 -12.47 10.28
CA THR A 13 -5.67 -12.23 9.04
C THR A 13 -4.31 -12.92 9.05
N ALA A 14 -3.69 -13.05 10.22
CA ALA A 14 -2.34 -13.59 10.35
C ALA A 14 -2.22 -15.02 9.80
N ARG A 15 -3.28 -15.82 9.92
CA ARG A 15 -3.32 -17.19 9.38
C ARG A 15 -3.17 -17.24 7.85
N LEU A 16 -3.54 -16.18 7.15
CA LEU A 16 -3.39 -16.08 5.69
C LEU A 16 -2.04 -15.47 5.29
N PHE A 17 -1.60 -14.42 5.99
CA PHE A 17 -0.36 -13.72 5.64
C PHE A 17 0.90 -14.49 6.03
N ILE A 18 0.92 -15.19 7.18
CA ILE A 18 2.13 -15.88 7.66
C ILE A 18 2.61 -16.94 6.67
N PRO A 19 1.77 -17.88 6.18
CA PRO A 19 2.22 -18.88 5.20
C PRO A 19 2.73 -18.26 3.90
N LEU A 20 2.10 -17.17 3.47
CA LEU A 20 2.43 -16.47 2.22
C LEU A 20 3.76 -15.71 2.32
N TYR A 21 4.02 -15.06 3.46
CA TYR A 21 5.32 -14.45 3.77
C TYR A 21 6.44 -15.49 3.91
N LEU A 22 6.14 -16.63 4.55
CA LEU A 22 7.09 -17.72 4.68
C LEU A 22 7.44 -18.30 3.31
N ALA A 23 6.45 -18.53 2.44
CA ALA A 23 6.67 -19.00 1.07
C ALA A 23 7.57 -18.04 0.28
N LEU A 24 7.34 -16.73 0.36
CA LEU A 24 8.20 -15.73 -0.29
C LEU A 24 9.66 -15.83 0.15
N LEU A 25 9.91 -15.88 1.46
CA LEU A 25 11.27 -15.96 2.00
C LEU A 25 11.96 -17.27 1.62
N LEU A 26 11.23 -18.39 1.65
CA LEU A 26 11.78 -19.67 1.20
C LEU A 26 12.17 -19.62 -0.28
N PHE A 27 11.31 -19.08 -1.14
CA PHE A 27 11.63 -18.93 -2.57
C PHE A 27 12.81 -17.97 -2.80
N ALA A 28 12.95 -16.90 -2.01
CA ALA A 28 14.11 -16.03 -2.06
C ALA A 28 15.40 -16.78 -1.70
N LEU A 29 15.37 -17.60 -0.64
CA LEU A 29 16.51 -18.43 -0.24
C LEU A 29 16.85 -19.49 -1.31
N LEU A 30 15.85 -20.15 -1.89
CA LEU A 30 16.05 -21.10 -2.98
C LEU A 30 16.70 -20.43 -4.19
N ASN A 31 16.21 -19.25 -4.58
CA ASN A 31 16.81 -18.46 -5.66
C ASN A 31 18.24 -18.02 -5.35
N ARG A 32 18.54 -17.68 -4.09
CA ARG A 32 19.93 -17.40 -3.70
C ARG A 32 20.85 -18.61 -3.91
N ILE A 33 20.40 -19.80 -3.52
CA ILE A 33 21.19 -21.05 -3.63
C ILE A 33 21.38 -21.45 -5.10
N ILE A 34 20.31 -21.36 -5.89
CA ILE A 34 20.34 -21.72 -7.32
C ILE A 34 21.13 -20.69 -8.12
N ASN A 35 21.20 -19.43 -7.67
CA ASN A 35 21.79 -18.30 -8.39
C ASN A 35 21.35 -18.23 -9.87
N PRO A 36 20.04 -18.11 -10.14
CA PRO A 36 19.50 -18.18 -11.50
C PRO A 36 20.01 -17.05 -12.38
N PHE A 37 20.35 -15.88 -11.80
CA PHE A 37 20.90 -14.75 -12.54
C PHE A 37 22.28 -15.05 -13.11
N GLY A 38 23.19 -15.60 -12.30
CA GLY A 38 24.51 -16.03 -12.80
C GLY A 38 24.43 -17.16 -13.82
N MET A 39 23.47 -18.08 -13.66
CA MET A 39 23.26 -19.17 -14.62
C MET A 39 22.73 -18.69 -15.97
N ILE A 40 21.86 -17.68 -16.00
CA ILE A 40 21.35 -17.09 -17.25
C ILE A 40 22.45 -16.30 -17.96
N GLU A 41 23.22 -15.49 -17.22
CA GLU A 41 24.27 -14.64 -17.79
C GLU A 41 25.45 -15.44 -18.36
N SER A 42 25.80 -16.57 -17.72
CA SER A 42 26.91 -17.44 -18.17
C SER A 42 26.52 -18.44 -19.25
N SER A 43 25.23 -18.56 -19.60
CA SER A 43 24.75 -19.55 -20.57
C SER A 43 24.70 -18.99 -22.00
N GLU A 44 25.49 -19.58 -22.91
CA GLU A 44 25.44 -19.23 -24.34
C GLU A 44 24.31 -19.95 -25.09
N ASN A 45 23.77 -21.05 -24.53
CA ASN A 45 22.72 -21.86 -25.14
C ASN A 45 21.53 -22.08 -24.18
N PHE A 46 20.32 -22.15 -24.75
CA PHE A 46 19.12 -22.54 -24.00
C PHE A 46 19.17 -24.02 -23.59
N ASN A 47 19.62 -24.28 -22.36
CA ASN A 47 19.63 -25.61 -21.75
C ASN A 47 18.53 -25.74 -20.67
N LEU A 48 18.25 -26.97 -20.23
CA LEU A 48 17.31 -27.27 -19.15
C LEU A 48 17.59 -26.47 -17.86
N GLN A 49 18.86 -26.25 -17.51
CA GLN A 49 19.25 -25.47 -16.34
C GLN A 49 18.86 -23.98 -16.44
N VAL A 50 18.93 -23.41 -17.65
CA VAL A 50 18.49 -22.03 -17.94
C VAL A 50 16.96 -21.96 -17.85
N MET A 51 16.25 -22.97 -18.36
CA MET A 51 14.79 -23.07 -18.23
C MET A 51 14.35 -23.11 -16.76
N PHE A 52 14.99 -23.93 -15.92
CA PHE A 52 14.73 -23.96 -14.48
C PHE A 52 15.00 -22.61 -13.81
N SER A 53 16.07 -21.91 -14.20
CA SER A 53 16.41 -20.58 -13.67
C SER A 53 15.35 -19.53 -14.01
N ILE A 54 14.86 -19.52 -15.26
CA ILE A 54 13.78 -18.64 -15.71
C ILE A 54 12.49 -18.93 -14.94
N ILE A 55 12.12 -20.21 -14.79
CA ILE A 55 10.93 -20.62 -14.03
C ILE A 55 11.04 -20.15 -12.57
N SER A 56 12.21 -20.31 -11.94
CA SER A 56 12.40 -19.92 -10.54
C SER A 56 12.28 -18.39 -10.31
N ILE A 57 12.81 -17.58 -11.22
CA ILE A 57 12.68 -16.12 -11.18
C ILE A 57 11.22 -15.69 -11.42
N THR A 58 10.56 -16.29 -12.41
CA THR A 58 9.16 -15.95 -12.74
C THR A 58 8.21 -16.30 -11.59
N VAL A 59 8.36 -17.46 -10.96
CA VAL A 59 7.58 -17.84 -9.77
C VAL A 59 7.82 -16.87 -8.61
N TYR A 60 9.08 -16.48 -8.36
CA TYR A 60 9.39 -15.49 -7.33
C TYR A 60 8.76 -14.12 -7.59
N PHE A 61 8.80 -13.65 -8.84
CA PHE A 61 8.13 -12.41 -9.23
C PHE A 61 6.60 -12.51 -9.05
N ILE A 62 5.99 -13.63 -9.44
CA ILE A 62 4.56 -13.90 -9.23
C ILE A 62 4.24 -13.91 -7.73
N LEU A 63 5.10 -14.47 -6.88
CA LEU A 63 4.91 -14.46 -5.43
C LEU A 63 4.91 -13.03 -4.89
N ILE A 64 5.88 -12.18 -5.26
CA ILE A 64 5.92 -10.76 -4.85
C ILE A 64 4.61 -10.06 -5.22
N VAL A 65 4.22 -10.12 -6.50
CA VAL A 65 2.97 -9.50 -6.98
C VAL A 65 1.76 -10.09 -6.26
N GLY A 66 1.75 -11.41 -6.07
CA GLY A 66 0.73 -12.15 -5.36
C GLY A 66 0.53 -11.67 -3.93
N ILE A 67 1.60 -11.29 -3.21
CA ILE A 67 1.49 -10.70 -1.88
C ILE A 67 0.69 -9.41 -1.93
N PHE A 68 1.07 -8.48 -2.80
CA PHE A 68 0.39 -7.19 -2.89
C PHE A 68 -1.07 -7.37 -3.31
N VAL A 69 -1.35 -8.22 -4.30
CA VAL A 69 -2.72 -8.52 -4.72
C VAL A 69 -3.53 -9.14 -3.58
N MET A 70 -2.97 -10.13 -2.87
CA MET A 70 -3.66 -10.76 -1.73
C MET A 70 -3.89 -9.79 -0.58
N THR A 71 -2.96 -8.86 -0.30
CA THR A 71 -3.18 -7.81 0.70
C THR A 71 -4.37 -6.94 0.36
N LEU A 72 -4.50 -6.53 -0.91
CA LEU A 72 -5.61 -5.73 -1.39
C LEU A 72 -6.93 -6.50 -1.31
N ILE A 73 -6.94 -7.77 -1.76
CA ILE A 73 -8.13 -8.62 -1.71
C ILE A 73 -8.60 -8.80 -0.26
N ILE A 74 -7.71 -9.14 0.67
CA ILE A 74 -8.06 -9.35 2.09
C ILE A 74 -8.58 -8.05 2.71
N MET A 75 -7.97 -6.90 2.38
CA MET A 75 -8.41 -5.58 2.83
C MET A 75 -9.85 -5.28 2.37
N ILE A 76 -10.15 -5.50 1.09
CA ILE A 76 -11.48 -5.29 0.50
C ILE A 76 -12.49 -6.26 1.13
N GLN A 77 -12.17 -7.56 1.15
CA GLN A 77 -13.07 -8.58 1.68
C GLN A 77 -13.43 -8.32 3.13
N ARG A 78 -12.48 -7.88 3.97
CA ARG A 78 -12.75 -7.60 5.37
C ARG A 78 -13.53 -6.33 5.63
N PHE A 79 -13.40 -5.33 4.77
CA PHE A 79 -14.25 -4.16 4.86
C PHE A 79 -15.67 -4.50 4.38
N TYR A 80 -15.78 -5.16 3.23
CA TYR A 80 -17.07 -5.53 2.65
C TYR A 80 -17.84 -6.55 3.50
N LYS A 81 -17.26 -7.72 3.78
CA LYS A 81 -17.97 -8.81 4.47
C LYS A 81 -18.24 -8.50 5.95
N ASN A 82 -17.24 -7.98 6.67
CA ASN A 82 -17.40 -7.79 8.12
C ASN A 82 -18.29 -6.59 8.46
N LEU A 83 -18.30 -5.50 7.67
CA LEU A 83 -19.11 -4.31 7.97
C LEU A 83 -20.41 -4.22 7.17
N LEU A 84 -20.41 -4.69 5.92
CA LEU A 84 -21.53 -4.50 4.98
C LEU A 84 -22.21 -5.81 4.58
N GLY A 85 -21.75 -6.95 5.10
CA GLY A 85 -22.40 -8.25 4.94
C GLY A 85 -23.17 -8.64 6.21
N ASP A 86 -23.60 -9.90 6.24
CA ASP A 86 -24.43 -10.46 7.33
C ASP A 86 -23.75 -10.37 8.71
N GLU A 87 -22.41 -10.39 8.74
CA GLU A 87 -21.62 -10.19 9.96
C GLU A 87 -21.69 -8.75 10.50
N GLY A 88 -21.96 -7.78 9.63
CA GLY A 88 -22.07 -6.36 9.97
C GLY A 88 -23.22 -6.07 10.92
N TYR A 89 -24.34 -6.79 10.80
CA TYR A 89 -25.49 -6.65 11.70
C TYR A 89 -25.10 -6.91 13.16
N LEU A 90 -24.27 -7.93 13.40
CA LEU A 90 -23.74 -8.24 14.73
C LEU A 90 -22.67 -7.25 15.19
N MET A 91 -21.93 -6.62 14.26
CA MET A 91 -20.94 -5.60 14.62
C MET A 91 -21.58 -4.28 15.05
N PHE A 92 -22.73 -3.91 14.48
CA PHE A 92 -23.45 -2.67 14.83
C PHE A 92 -24.35 -2.79 16.06
N THR A 93 -24.56 -3.99 16.60
CA THR A 93 -25.24 -4.19 17.90
C THR A 93 -24.30 -4.09 19.10
N LEU A 94 -22.98 -4.12 18.87
CA LEU A 94 -22.00 -3.82 19.91
C LEU A 94 -22.05 -2.32 20.26
N PRO A 95 -21.85 -1.92 21.53
CA PRO A 95 -21.88 -0.50 21.96
C PRO A 95 -20.60 0.25 21.53
N VAL A 96 -20.26 0.18 20.25
CA VAL A 96 -19.04 0.71 19.62
C VAL A 96 -19.46 1.66 18.51
N LYS A 97 -18.81 2.84 18.43
CA LYS A 97 -19.16 3.85 17.42
C LYS A 97 -18.65 3.44 16.04
N SER A 98 -19.39 3.74 14.96
CA SER A 98 -19.02 3.37 13.57
C SER A 98 -17.61 3.80 13.17
N TRP A 99 -17.15 4.98 13.61
CA TRP A 99 -15.79 5.47 13.32
C TRP A 99 -14.69 4.57 13.92
N GLN A 100 -14.95 3.89 15.04
CA GLN A 100 -13.97 2.98 15.66
C GLN A 100 -13.77 1.73 14.81
N HIS A 101 -14.81 1.25 14.12
CA HIS A 101 -14.68 0.13 13.18
C HIS A 101 -13.91 0.51 11.91
N ILE A 102 -14.11 1.74 11.40
CA ILE A 102 -13.35 2.25 10.26
C ILE A 102 -11.87 2.33 10.64
N VAL A 103 -11.56 2.97 11.78
CA VAL A 103 -10.19 3.17 12.25
C VAL A 103 -9.50 1.85 12.58
N SER A 104 -10.18 0.88 13.19
CA SER A 104 -9.58 -0.42 13.48
C SER A 104 -9.16 -1.14 12.21
N LYS A 105 -10.04 -1.19 11.19
CA LYS A 105 -9.74 -1.84 9.90
C LYS A 105 -8.66 -1.10 9.12
N LEU A 106 -8.69 0.22 9.16
CA LEU A 106 -7.67 1.07 8.56
C LEU A 106 -6.30 0.78 9.17
N LEU A 107 -6.17 0.70 10.50
CA LEU A 107 -4.89 0.40 11.14
C LEU A 107 -4.41 -1.03 10.87
N VAL A 108 -5.30 -2.02 10.87
CA VAL A 108 -4.92 -3.40 10.54
C VAL A 108 -4.47 -3.53 9.09
N SER A 109 -5.16 -2.87 8.16
CA SER A 109 -4.77 -2.87 6.74
C SER A 109 -3.46 -2.11 6.49
N MET A 110 -3.19 -1.03 7.22
CA MET A 110 -1.88 -0.38 7.24
C MET A 110 -0.78 -1.31 7.71
N LEU A 111 -1.01 -2.02 8.81
CA LEU A 111 -0.04 -2.95 9.36
C LEU A 111 0.35 -4.01 8.31
N TRP A 112 -0.62 -4.66 7.68
CA TRP A 112 -0.34 -5.71 6.69
C TRP A 112 0.27 -5.19 5.40
N THR A 113 -0.11 -3.99 4.94
CA THR A 113 0.50 -3.38 3.75
C THR A 113 1.95 -3.02 4.01
N ILE A 114 2.26 -2.36 5.14
CA ILE A 114 3.63 -2.04 5.55
C ILE A 114 4.44 -3.33 5.72
N LEU A 115 3.89 -4.34 6.39
CA LEU A 115 4.58 -5.61 6.59
C LEU A 115 4.86 -6.31 5.25
N SER A 116 3.96 -6.21 4.27
CA SER A 116 4.19 -6.76 2.92
C SER A 116 5.32 -6.06 2.18
N PHE A 117 5.44 -4.74 2.30
CA PHE A 117 6.58 -4.01 1.76
C PHE A 117 7.89 -4.41 2.45
N ILE A 118 7.90 -4.53 3.78
CA ILE A 118 9.06 -4.99 4.54
C ILE A 118 9.47 -6.39 4.08
N MET A 119 8.53 -7.32 3.97
CA MET A 119 8.79 -8.68 3.54
C MET A 119 9.31 -8.74 2.09
N ALA A 120 8.78 -7.92 1.18
CA ALA A 120 9.28 -7.79 -0.18
C ALA A 120 10.74 -7.29 -0.19
N ILE A 121 11.04 -6.22 0.55
CA ILE A 121 12.42 -5.69 0.68
C ILE A 121 13.35 -6.75 1.28
N CYS A 122 12.95 -7.40 2.38
CA CYS A 122 13.73 -8.46 3.00
C CYS A 122 14.03 -9.61 2.02
N SER A 123 13.04 -10.01 1.21
CA SER A 123 13.24 -11.04 0.20
C SER A 123 14.25 -10.65 -0.87
N ILE A 124 14.26 -9.39 -1.29
CA ILE A 124 15.23 -8.87 -2.25
C ILE A 124 16.62 -8.82 -1.62
N LEU A 125 16.71 -8.39 -0.36
CA LEU A 125 17.98 -8.36 0.38
C LEU A 125 18.59 -9.76 0.55
N ILE A 126 17.78 -10.82 0.68
CA ILE A 126 18.28 -12.20 0.76
C ILE A 126 19.04 -12.61 -0.51
N LEU A 127 18.66 -12.09 -1.68
CA LEU A 127 19.30 -12.40 -2.96
C LEU A 127 20.68 -11.74 -3.10
N VAL A 128 20.94 -10.66 -2.37
CA VAL A 128 22.21 -9.95 -2.41
C VAL A 128 23.25 -10.69 -1.57
N ASP A 129 24.47 -10.79 -2.12
CA ASP A 129 25.56 -11.49 -1.47
C ASP A 129 26.03 -10.79 -0.19
N SER A 130 26.37 -11.56 0.85
CA SER A 130 26.60 -11.04 2.20
C SER A 130 27.73 -10.01 2.29
N ASP A 131 28.77 -10.19 1.49
CA ASP A 131 29.94 -9.31 1.47
C ASP A 131 29.62 -7.96 0.82
N ASN A 132 28.67 -7.94 -0.12
CA ASN A 132 28.21 -6.74 -0.78
C ASN A 132 27.02 -6.05 -0.08
N LEU A 133 26.27 -6.75 0.78
CA LEU A 133 25.11 -6.20 1.49
C LEU A 133 25.39 -4.87 2.19
N PHE A 134 26.44 -4.79 3.00
CA PHE A 134 26.77 -3.58 3.74
C PHE A 134 27.16 -2.42 2.81
N LYS A 135 27.88 -2.72 1.73
CA LYS A 135 28.31 -1.73 0.74
C LYS A 135 27.11 -1.18 -0.02
N GLU A 136 26.23 -2.06 -0.50
CA GLU A 136 25.00 -1.69 -1.20
C GLU A 136 24.07 -0.88 -0.29
N ILE A 137 23.85 -1.31 0.95
CA ILE A 137 23.03 -0.55 1.92
C ILE A 137 23.63 0.84 2.17
N ARG A 138 24.95 0.94 2.35
CA ARG A 138 25.62 2.22 2.55
C ARG A 138 25.48 3.13 1.32
N GLN A 139 25.60 2.57 0.12
CA GLN A 139 25.45 3.30 -1.14
C GLN A 139 24.00 3.74 -1.38
N LEU A 140 23.01 2.93 -0.98
CA LEU A 140 21.61 3.31 -1.00
C LEU A 140 21.33 4.46 -0.03
N ILE A 141 21.85 4.38 1.19
CA ILE A 141 21.71 5.44 2.20
C ILE A 141 22.40 6.73 1.74
N SER A 142 23.60 6.63 1.13
CA SER A 142 24.31 7.81 0.63
C SER A 142 23.52 8.48 -0.50
N ARG A 143 23.12 7.71 -1.53
CA ARG A 143 22.30 8.23 -2.64
C ARG A 143 20.98 8.82 -2.16
N PHE A 144 20.35 8.19 -1.18
CA PHE A 144 19.13 8.71 -0.57
C PHE A 144 19.38 10.04 0.13
N THR A 145 20.47 10.15 0.89
CA THR A 145 20.86 11.39 1.59
C THR A 145 21.31 12.48 0.62
N ASP A 146 21.93 12.13 -0.50
CA ASP A 146 22.33 13.10 -1.54
C ASP A 146 21.10 13.74 -2.19
N ILE A 147 20.04 12.96 -2.43
CA ILE A 147 18.81 13.43 -3.08
C ILE A 147 17.88 14.13 -2.07
N PHE A 148 17.59 13.48 -0.94
CA PHE A 148 16.57 13.94 0.00
C PHE A 148 17.13 14.54 1.29
N GLY A 149 18.45 14.50 1.49
CA GLY A 149 19.06 14.99 2.73
C GLY A 149 18.64 14.15 3.94
N SER A 150 19.05 14.59 5.13
CA SER A 150 18.63 13.96 6.40
C SER A 150 17.12 14.10 6.65
N ALA A 151 16.50 15.18 6.16
CA ALA A 151 15.05 15.38 6.26
C ALA A 151 14.26 14.31 5.49
N GLY A 152 14.83 13.75 4.41
CA GLY A 152 14.24 12.68 3.59
C GLY A 152 13.76 11.47 4.39
N PHE A 153 14.50 11.12 5.46
CA PHE A 153 14.15 10.01 6.34
C PHE A 153 12.85 10.22 7.11
N PHE A 154 12.37 11.46 7.21
CA PHE A 154 11.09 11.80 7.83
C PHE A 154 10.02 12.13 6.79
N THR A 155 10.35 12.92 5.77
CA THR A 155 9.40 13.41 4.78
C THR A 155 8.80 12.29 3.94
N LEU A 156 9.62 11.34 3.48
CA LEU A 156 9.16 10.25 2.62
C LEU A 156 8.30 9.25 3.38
N PRO A 157 8.70 8.73 4.56
CA PRO A 157 7.81 7.87 5.34
C PRO A 157 6.51 8.55 5.75
N TYR A 158 6.56 9.84 6.10
CA TYR A 158 5.36 10.64 6.37
C TYR A 158 4.41 10.67 5.18
N TYR A 159 4.90 11.07 4.00
CA TYR A 159 4.08 11.16 2.80
C TYR A 159 3.60 9.78 2.33
N ALA A 160 4.44 8.75 2.44
CA ALA A 160 4.08 7.37 2.11
C ALA A 160 2.95 6.85 3.00
N LEU A 161 3.04 7.06 4.32
CA LEU A 161 1.98 6.71 5.26
C LEU A 161 0.69 7.46 4.93
N LEU A 162 0.78 8.74 4.62
CA LEU A 162 -0.36 9.58 4.28
C LEU A 162 -1.02 9.19 2.93
N SER A 163 -0.22 8.84 1.93
CA SER A 163 -0.73 8.30 0.67
C SER A 163 -1.40 6.95 0.88
N LEU A 164 -0.82 6.11 1.73
CA LEU A 164 -1.35 4.79 2.06
C LEU A 164 -2.68 4.91 2.84
N THR A 165 -2.77 5.82 3.82
CA THR A 165 -4.02 6.12 4.54
C THR A 165 -5.12 6.57 3.58
N THR A 166 -4.78 7.49 2.68
CA THR A 166 -5.73 8.06 1.71
C THR A 166 -6.21 7.00 0.73
N GLY A 167 -5.31 6.14 0.23
CA GLY A 167 -5.65 5.05 -0.69
C GLY A 167 -6.60 4.03 -0.07
N ILE A 168 -6.33 3.59 1.17
CA ILE A 168 -7.19 2.65 1.89
C ILE A 168 -8.57 3.27 2.16
N LEU A 169 -8.63 4.53 2.59
CA LEU A 169 -9.89 5.23 2.83
C LEU A 169 -10.69 5.44 1.56
N MET A 170 -10.04 5.67 0.42
CA MET A 170 -10.71 5.79 -0.87
C MET A 170 -11.35 4.46 -1.28
N ILE A 171 -10.68 3.33 -1.05
CA ILE A 171 -11.27 1.99 -1.24
C ILE A 171 -12.50 1.82 -0.35
N TYR A 172 -12.40 2.19 0.93
CA TYR A 172 -13.53 2.08 1.87
C TYR A 172 -14.70 2.98 1.49
N ALA A 173 -14.43 4.22 1.08
CA ALA A 173 -15.43 5.15 0.59
C ALA A 173 -16.12 4.63 -0.68
N ALA A 174 -15.35 4.07 -1.62
CA ALA A 174 -15.87 3.45 -2.84
C ALA A 174 -16.80 2.27 -2.52
N ILE A 175 -16.39 1.39 -1.61
CA ILE A 175 -17.20 0.26 -1.15
C ILE A 175 -18.48 0.73 -0.46
N ALA A 176 -18.38 1.72 0.44
CA ALA A 176 -19.54 2.28 1.12
C ALA A 176 -20.54 2.91 0.14
N LEU A 177 -20.05 3.67 -0.85
CA LEU A 177 -20.87 4.26 -1.91
C LEU A 177 -21.49 3.20 -2.82
N GLY A 178 -20.72 2.20 -3.23
CA GLY A 178 -21.22 1.11 -4.08
C GLY A 178 -22.31 0.27 -3.40
N HIS A 179 -22.27 0.18 -2.07
CA HIS A 179 -23.28 -0.54 -1.28
C HIS A 179 -24.65 0.17 -1.24
N LEU A 180 -24.72 1.46 -1.58
CA LEU A 180 -25.98 2.21 -1.68
C LEU A 180 -26.83 1.78 -2.89
N PHE A 181 -26.25 1.06 -3.86
CA PHE A 181 -26.96 0.55 -5.02
C PHE A 181 -27.69 -0.75 -4.67
N SER A 182 -28.89 -0.94 -5.23
CA SER A 182 -29.74 -2.10 -4.94
C SER A 182 -29.28 -3.40 -5.62
N LYS A 183 -28.64 -3.31 -6.80
CA LYS A 183 -28.13 -4.45 -7.56
C LYS A 183 -26.64 -4.29 -7.88
N HIS A 184 -25.93 -5.41 -7.97
CA HIS A 184 -24.50 -5.48 -8.31
C HIS A 184 -23.59 -4.57 -7.46
N LYS A 185 -23.82 -4.54 -6.13
CA LYS A 185 -23.10 -3.71 -5.14
C LYS A 185 -21.56 -3.74 -5.31
N LEU A 186 -21.00 -4.89 -5.67
CA LEU A 186 -19.56 -5.04 -5.89
C LEU A 186 -19.06 -4.35 -7.18
N MET A 187 -19.78 -4.48 -8.29
CA MET A 187 -19.44 -3.74 -9.52
C MET A 187 -19.64 -2.24 -9.35
N ALA A 188 -20.71 -1.83 -8.65
CA ALA A 188 -20.93 -0.43 -8.30
C ALA A 188 -19.77 0.12 -7.46
N SER A 189 -19.27 -0.65 -6.48
CA SER A 189 -18.11 -0.25 -5.67
C SER A 189 -16.85 -0.03 -6.51
N PHE A 190 -16.60 -0.90 -7.49
CA PHE A 190 -15.48 -0.72 -8.42
C PHE A 190 -15.64 0.54 -9.28
N GLY A 191 -16.84 0.78 -9.82
CA GLY A 191 -17.15 2.01 -10.56
C GLY A 191 -16.97 3.26 -9.71
N MET A 192 -17.42 3.24 -8.45
CA MET A 192 -17.24 4.34 -7.51
C MET A 192 -15.77 4.59 -7.17
N TYR A 193 -14.93 3.56 -7.10
CA TYR A 193 -13.48 3.73 -6.93
C TYR A 193 -12.88 4.51 -8.11
N CYS A 194 -13.25 4.17 -9.34
CA CYS A 194 -12.80 4.91 -10.53
C CYS A 194 -13.23 6.39 -10.46
N VAL A 195 -14.48 6.67 -10.08
CA VAL A 195 -14.98 8.05 -9.92
C VAL A 195 -14.20 8.81 -8.85
N LEU A 196 -14.00 8.22 -7.67
CA LEU A 196 -13.23 8.85 -6.59
C LEU A 196 -11.77 9.06 -6.99
N TYR A 197 -11.17 8.13 -7.74
CA TYR A 197 -9.81 8.26 -8.24
C TYR A 197 -9.69 9.40 -9.26
N VAL A 198 -10.66 9.55 -10.17
CA VAL A 198 -10.71 10.70 -11.09
C VAL A 198 -10.83 12.01 -10.31
N ILE A 199 -11.70 12.07 -9.29
CA ILE A 199 -11.81 13.25 -8.42
C ILE A 199 -10.48 13.56 -7.74
N TYR A 200 -9.80 12.53 -7.20
CA TYR A 200 -8.47 12.67 -6.60
C TYR A 200 -7.47 13.28 -7.60
N GLN A 201 -7.43 12.77 -8.84
CA GLN A 201 -6.54 13.28 -9.88
C GLN A 201 -6.87 14.74 -10.26
N VAL A 202 -8.15 15.06 -10.41
CA VAL A 202 -8.59 16.44 -10.72
C VAL A 202 -8.17 17.40 -9.60
N VAL A 203 -8.35 17.02 -8.34
CA VAL A 203 -7.91 17.86 -7.20
C VAL A 203 -6.40 18.05 -7.20
N MET A 204 -5.61 17.02 -7.49
CA MET A 204 -4.15 17.13 -7.60
C MET A 204 -3.73 18.08 -8.73
N VAL A 205 -4.35 17.96 -9.91
CA VAL A 205 -4.07 18.84 -11.05
C VAL A 205 -4.46 20.29 -10.73
N LEU A 206 -5.64 20.53 -10.14
CA LEU A 206 -6.06 21.88 -9.75
C LEU A 206 -5.10 22.49 -8.72
N PHE A 207 -4.63 21.70 -7.75
CA PHE A 207 -3.63 22.16 -6.79
C PHE A 207 -2.32 22.57 -7.47
N ILE A 208 -1.84 21.78 -8.45
CA ILE A 208 -0.66 22.13 -9.25
C ILE A 208 -0.92 23.38 -10.10
N LEU A 209 -2.11 23.56 -10.68
CA LEU A 209 -2.39 24.75 -11.49
C LEU A 209 -2.36 26.04 -10.65
N VAL A 210 -2.87 25.99 -9.42
CA VAL A 210 -2.96 27.17 -8.54
C VAL A 210 -1.62 27.44 -7.83
N PHE A 211 -0.96 26.40 -7.31
CA PHE A 211 0.23 26.54 -6.45
C PHE A 211 1.53 26.08 -7.12
N GLY A 212 1.45 25.41 -8.27
CA GLY A 212 2.57 24.73 -8.91
C GLY A 212 3.72 25.66 -9.23
N LYS A 213 3.47 26.89 -9.70
CA LYS A 213 4.57 27.85 -9.94
C LYS A 213 5.42 28.01 -8.68
N LYS A 214 4.82 28.25 -7.52
CA LYS A 214 5.53 28.43 -6.25
C LYS A 214 6.24 27.14 -5.79
N ILE A 215 5.62 25.98 -6.01
CA ILE A 215 6.14 24.67 -5.58
C ILE A 215 7.30 24.20 -6.47
N PHE A 216 7.20 24.41 -7.77
CA PHE A 216 8.16 23.91 -8.76
C PHE A 216 9.29 24.89 -9.05
N THR A 217 9.12 26.21 -8.85
CA THR A 217 10.20 27.19 -9.14
C THR A 217 11.52 26.90 -8.42
N PRO A 218 11.57 26.55 -7.11
CA PRO A 218 12.84 26.27 -6.45
C PRO A 218 13.56 25.07 -7.08
N VAL A 219 12.80 24.03 -7.41
CA VAL A 219 13.30 22.78 -8.01
C VAL A 219 13.74 22.96 -9.46
N LEU A 220 13.04 23.78 -10.24
CA LEU A 220 13.33 24.00 -11.67
C LEU A 220 14.39 25.08 -11.92
N SER A 221 14.64 25.95 -10.94
CA SER A 221 15.59 27.07 -11.08
C SER A 221 17.07 26.65 -11.00
N SER A 222 17.35 25.46 -10.50
CA SER A 222 18.71 24.93 -10.34
C SER A 222 18.88 23.61 -11.10
N PRO A 223 20.05 23.37 -11.75
CA PRO A 223 20.32 22.09 -12.42
C PRO A 223 20.41 20.91 -11.45
N ILE A 224 20.76 21.19 -10.19
CA ILE A 224 20.84 20.22 -9.10
C ILE A 224 20.00 20.80 -7.94
N PRO A 225 18.72 20.41 -7.83
CA PRO A 225 17.85 20.91 -6.77
C PRO A 225 18.38 20.50 -5.40
N THR A 226 18.26 21.41 -4.44
CA THR A 226 18.73 21.10 -3.09
C THR A 226 17.81 20.09 -2.40
N PRO A 227 18.31 19.31 -1.44
CA PRO A 227 17.47 18.41 -0.65
C PRO A 227 16.27 19.12 -0.01
N SER A 228 16.43 20.37 0.43
CA SER A 228 15.32 21.16 0.97
C SER A 228 14.22 21.41 -0.06
N ASP A 229 14.58 21.74 -1.31
CA ASP A 229 13.61 22.02 -2.37
C ASP A 229 12.76 20.78 -2.67
N ILE A 230 13.40 19.60 -2.74
CA ILE A 230 12.72 18.32 -2.95
C ILE A 230 11.78 18.00 -1.78
N ASN A 231 12.23 18.16 -0.54
CA ASN A 231 11.40 17.91 0.63
C ASN A 231 10.20 18.86 0.73
N THR A 232 10.40 20.15 0.45
CA THR A 232 9.31 21.14 0.43
C THR A 232 8.29 20.83 -0.67
N LEU A 233 8.75 20.32 -1.83
CA LEU A 233 7.86 19.85 -2.88
C LEU A 233 7.01 18.67 -2.40
N VAL A 234 7.61 17.64 -1.79
CA VAL A 234 6.87 16.49 -1.24
C VAL A 234 5.87 16.94 -0.17
N PHE A 235 6.27 17.82 0.75
CA PHE A 235 5.37 18.37 1.77
C PHE A 235 4.22 19.17 1.18
N SER A 236 4.43 19.89 0.09
CA SER A 236 3.36 20.69 -0.52
C SER A 236 2.22 19.80 -1.02
N PHE A 237 2.53 18.61 -1.55
CA PHE A 237 1.53 17.63 -1.96
C PHE A 237 0.77 17.00 -0.80
N SER A 238 1.25 17.12 0.45
CA SER A 238 0.52 16.61 1.61
C SER A 238 -0.83 17.32 1.82
N ILE A 239 -0.95 18.59 1.43
CA ILE A 239 -2.16 19.42 1.63
C ILE A 239 -3.38 18.84 0.89
N PRO A 240 -3.36 18.69 -0.45
CA PRO A 240 -4.50 18.11 -1.17
C PRO A 240 -4.78 16.67 -0.75
N THR A 241 -3.75 15.88 -0.43
CA THR A 241 -3.94 14.51 0.05
C THR A 241 -4.67 14.45 1.39
N ILE A 242 -4.37 15.34 2.35
CA ILE A 242 -5.06 15.42 3.65
C ILE A 242 -6.53 15.80 3.46
N LEU A 243 -6.81 16.74 2.56
CA LEU A 243 -8.19 17.14 2.26
C LEU A 243 -9.01 15.97 1.73
N ILE A 244 -8.45 15.20 0.79
CA ILE A 244 -9.12 14.03 0.22
C ILE A 244 -9.25 12.91 1.26
N MET A 245 -8.22 12.69 2.08
CA MET A 245 -8.25 11.74 3.20
C MET A 245 -9.41 12.06 4.15
N ALA A 246 -9.53 13.33 4.57
CA ALA A 246 -10.60 13.78 5.46
C ALA A 246 -11.98 13.63 4.81
N ALA A 247 -12.11 14.02 3.53
CA ALA A 247 -13.35 13.87 2.78
C ALA A 247 -13.80 12.41 2.68
N ASN A 248 -12.90 11.49 2.32
CA ASN A 248 -13.19 10.06 2.23
C ASN A 248 -13.55 9.46 3.60
N PHE A 249 -12.88 9.88 4.67
CA PHE A 249 -13.22 9.43 6.02
C PHE A 249 -14.62 9.90 6.45
N ILE A 250 -14.93 11.18 6.26
CA ILE A 250 -16.23 11.76 6.59
C ILE A 250 -17.33 11.09 5.78
N LEU A 251 -17.11 10.91 4.48
CA LEU A 251 -18.04 10.24 3.57
C LEU A 251 -18.34 8.81 4.02
N THR A 252 -17.29 8.03 4.31
CA THR A 252 -17.43 6.65 4.77
C THR A 252 -18.19 6.58 6.09
N ASN A 253 -17.83 7.42 7.06
CA ASN A 253 -18.49 7.45 8.36
C ASN A 253 -19.97 7.90 8.26
N TYR A 254 -20.27 8.87 7.41
CA TYR A 254 -21.64 9.32 7.17
C TYR A 254 -22.52 8.21 6.60
N ILE A 255 -22.03 7.49 5.58
CA ILE A 255 -22.78 6.38 4.96
C ILE A 255 -23.03 5.27 5.97
N LEU A 256 -22.00 4.86 6.71
CA LEU A 256 -22.12 3.80 7.72
C LEU A 256 -23.03 4.17 8.89
N GLN A 257 -23.18 5.46 9.23
CA GLN A 257 -24.06 5.90 10.31
C GLN A 257 -25.50 6.11 9.88
N LYS A 258 -25.74 6.65 8.67
CA LYS A 258 -27.05 7.17 8.28
C LYS A 258 -27.75 6.43 7.15
N LYS A 259 -27.02 5.63 6.37
CA LYS A 259 -27.57 4.99 5.15
C LYS A 259 -27.30 3.50 5.06
N LEU A 260 -26.90 2.89 6.17
CA LEU A 260 -26.67 1.45 6.22
C LEU A 260 -28.03 0.72 6.29
N ASN A 261 -28.58 0.37 5.13
CA ASN A 261 -29.66 -0.61 5.04
C ASN A 261 -29.02 -1.99 4.91
N LEU A 262 -28.95 -2.74 6.01
CA LEU A 262 -28.48 -4.13 6.02
C LEU A 262 -29.60 -5.14 5.67
N GLU A 263 -30.75 -4.65 5.21
CA GLU A 263 -31.85 -5.44 4.66
C GLU A 263 -31.68 -5.72 3.15
#